data_AF-A0A229P0Z3-F1
#
_entry.id   AF-A0A229P0Z3-F1
#
_cell.length_a   1.000
_cell.length_b   1.000
_cell.length_c   1.000
_cell.angle_alpha   90.00
_cell.angle_beta   90.00
_cell.angle_gamma   90.00
#
_symmetry.space_group_name_H-M   'P 1'
#
loop_
_entity.id
_entity.type
_entity.pdbx_description
1 polymer ?
#
loop_
_entity_poly.entity_id
_entity_poly.type
_entity_poly.pdbx_seq_one_letter_code
_entity_poly.pdbx_strand_id
1 'polypeptide(L)'
;MTMKNDIATIHGAEGSSIGIVLVLFILLVIITSMLGWKSYGDDLDEDGSSGIESAQTFSVFNQTVDYILNLVSFANVQNPGSRIVRSGASQSLVLISANGSVSYDVLNSSNQRVGSFSAGMSSTSGFTISVNSGPIIPYILPQNRFNLVVRSAPRA
;
A
#
# COMPACT_ATOMS: atom_id res chain seq x y z
N MET A 1 23.13 46.84 -76.62
CA MET A 1 22.66 46.94 -75.23
C MET A 1 22.39 45.54 -74.72
N THR A 2 22.85 45.30 -73.50
CA THR A 2 23.03 44.07 -72.74
C THR A 2 21.76 43.24 -72.54
N MET A 3 21.87 41.91 -72.55
CA MET A 3 21.40 41.08 -71.43
C MET A 3 22.19 39.76 -71.42
N LYS A 4 23.01 39.60 -70.38
CA LYS A 4 23.77 38.40 -70.02
C LYS A 4 22.77 37.34 -69.54
N ASN A 5 22.85 36.13 -70.09
CA ASN A 5 22.22 34.96 -69.47
C ASN A 5 23.20 34.43 -68.40
N ASP A 6 22.95 34.81 -67.15
CA ASP A 6 23.65 34.23 -66.01
C ASP A 6 23.13 32.82 -65.76
N ILE A 7 24.03 31.85 -65.96
CA ILE A 7 23.83 30.44 -65.60
C ILE A 7 23.83 30.38 -64.07
N ALA A 8 22.66 30.18 -63.48
CA ALA A 8 22.54 29.91 -62.05
C ALA A 8 22.96 28.46 -61.77
N THR A 9 24.24 28.27 -61.44
CA THR A 9 24.77 27.03 -60.87
C THR A 9 24.21 26.86 -59.45
N ILE A 10 23.25 25.95 -59.27
CA ILE A 10 22.81 25.55 -57.93
C ILE A 10 23.87 24.61 -57.37
N HIS A 11 24.81 25.16 -56.60
CA HIS A 11 25.72 24.38 -55.77
C HIS A 11 24.92 23.67 -54.67
N GLY A 12 25.15 22.36 -54.55
CA GLY A 12 24.51 21.50 -53.56
C GLY A 12 24.71 22.01 -52.14
N ALA A 13 23.60 22.08 -51.39
CA ALA A 13 23.64 22.12 -49.94
C ALA A 13 23.90 20.69 -49.42
N GLU A 14 25.09 20.16 -49.72
CA GLU A 14 25.63 18.97 -49.08
C GLU A 14 26.22 19.38 -47.73
N GLY A 15 25.53 19.01 -46.65
CA GLY A 15 26.11 19.05 -45.31
C GLY A 15 25.31 19.84 -44.29
N SER A 16 24.16 19.32 -43.86
CA SER A 16 23.68 19.52 -42.48
C SER A 16 22.56 18.55 -42.07
N SER A 17 22.44 17.39 -42.73
CA SER A 17 21.42 16.40 -42.35
C SER A 17 21.86 15.55 -41.16
N ILE A 18 23.16 15.28 -41.01
CA ILE A 18 23.65 14.42 -39.92
C ILE A 18 23.49 15.10 -38.56
N GLY A 19 23.75 16.41 -38.49
CA GLY A 19 23.65 17.19 -37.24
C GLY A 19 22.21 17.31 -36.76
N ILE A 20 21.28 17.60 -37.67
CA ILE A 20 19.86 17.69 -37.30
C ILE A 20 19.29 16.33 -36.90
N VAL A 21 19.72 15.24 -37.53
CA VAL A 21 19.36 13.87 -37.12
C VAL A 21 19.88 13.58 -35.71
N LEU A 22 21.12 13.97 -35.41
CA LEU A 22 21.73 13.74 -34.10
C LEU A 22 21.03 14.54 -32.99
N VAL A 23 20.66 15.79 -33.28
CA VAL A 23 19.88 16.64 -32.36
C VAL A 23 18.49 16.06 -32.11
N LEU A 24 17.79 15.63 -33.17
CA LEU A 24 16.47 15.00 -33.05
C LEU A 24 16.54 13.69 -32.25
N PHE A 25 17.59 12.89 -32.46
CA PHE A 25 17.79 11.64 -31.74
C PHE A 25 18.04 11.89 -30.24
N ILE A 26 18.91 12.83 -29.88
CA ILE A 26 19.17 13.18 -28.47
C ILE A 26 17.89 13.72 -27.80
N LEU A 27 17.15 14.60 -28.47
CA LEU A 27 15.89 15.12 -27.94
C LEU A 27 14.86 14.00 -27.72
N LEU A 28 14.78 13.05 -28.65
CA LEU A 28 13.89 11.89 -28.51
C LEU A 28 14.29 11.00 -27.32
N VAL A 29 15.58 10.77 -27.10
CA VAL A 29 16.10 10.01 -25.95
C VAL A 29 15.78 10.71 -24.63
N ILE A 30 15.91 12.03 -24.54
CA ILE A 30 15.56 12.80 -23.33
C ILE A 30 14.05 12.72 -23.06
N ILE A 31 13.21 12.91 -24.08
CA ILE A 31 11.76 12.83 -23.89
C ILE A 31 11.36 11.41 -23.49
N THR A 32 11.88 10.36 -24.15
CA THR A 32 11.55 8.97 -23.80
C THR A 32 12.09 8.52 -22.44
N SER A 33 13.22 9.07 -21.98
CA SER A 33 13.72 8.81 -20.61
C SER A 33 12.93 9.54 -19.54
N MET A 34 12.40 10.74 -19.83
CA MET A 34 11.45 11.42 -18.94
C MET A 34 10.04 10.82 -19.00
N LEU A 35 9.65 10.28 -20.16
CA LEU A 35 8.42 9.50 -20.38
C LEU A 35 8.62 8.01 -20.07
N GLY A 36 9.61 7.68 -19.22
CA GLY A 36 9.68 6.44 -18.47
C GLY A 36 8.54 6.39 -17.45
N TRP A 37 7.32 6.34 -17.97
CA TRP A 37 6.12 5.96 -17.26
C TRP A 37 6.43 4.63 -16.58
N LYS A 38 6.35 4.63 -15.25
CA LYS A 38 6.42 3.45 -14.40
C LYS A 38 5.32 2.48 -14.86
N SER A 39 5.69 1.58 -15.76
CA SER A 39 4.81 0.51 -16.18
C SER A 39 4.73 -0.48 -15.03
N TYR A 40 3.51 -0.65 -14.58
CA TYR A 40 3.09 -1.61 -13.60
C TYR A 40 3.27 -3.01 -14.21
N GLY A 41 4.03 -3.88 -13.54
CA GLY A 41 4.06 -5.32 -13.76
C GLY A 41 4.99 -5.81 -14.87
N ASP A 42 6.12 -6.40 -14.48
CA ASP A 42 6.43 -7.83 -14.67
C ASP A 42 7.84 -8.08 -14.11
N ASP A 43 7.99 -7.95 -12.78
CA ASP A 43 9.15 -8.53 -12.11
C ASP A 43 8.79 -10.00 -11.88
N LEU A 44 9.28 -10.85 -12.77
CA LEU A 44 9.40 -12.28 -12.52
C LEU A 44 10.37 -12.43 -11.35
N ASP A 45 9.80 -12.69 -10.17
CA ASP A 45 10.48 -13.00 -8.93
C ASP A 45 11.32 -14.30 -9.08
N GLU A 46 12.52 -14.17 -9.64
CA GLU A 46 13.62 -15.09 -9.40
C GLU A 46 14.65 -14.39 -8.53
N ASP A 47 14.33 -14.21 -7.25
CA ASP A 47 15.38 -14.22 -6.25
C ASP A 47 14.89 -14.94 -5.00
N GLY A 48 15.38 -16.17 -4.85
CA GLY A 48 15.31 -16.97 -3.64
C GLY A 48 16.13 -16.34 -2.51
N SER A 49 15.84 -15.09 -2.18
CA SER A 49 16.37 -14.44 -1.00
C SER A 49 15.52 -14.90 0.18
N SER A 50 16.07 -15.85 0.94
CA SER A 50 15.66 -16.14 2.31
C SER A 50 16.06 -14.98 3.24
N GLY A 51 15.78 -13.76 2.81
CA GLY A 51 16.08 -12.52 3.50
C GLY A 51 14.95 -12.23 4.47
N ILE A 52 15.26 -12.32 5.77
CA ILE A 52 14.56 -11.72 6.91
C ILE A 52 13.23 -11.08 6.48
N GLU A 53 12.13 -11.82 6.57
CA GLU A 53 10.80 -11.26 6.31
C GLU A 53 10.67 -9.98 7.12
N SER A 54 10.62 -8.82 6.44
CA SER A 54 10.52 -7.53 7.10
C SER A 54 9.28 -7.55 7.98
N ALA A 55 9.45 -7.21 9.26
CA ALA A 55 8.35 -7.13 10.21
C ALA A 55 7.23 -6.21 9.68
N GLN A 56 6.10 -6.79 9.27
CA GLN A 56 4.95 -6.04 8.79
C GLN A 56 4.15 -5.50 9.96
N THR A 57 3.79 -4.22 9.90
CA THR A 57 2.99 -3.55 10.94
C THR A 57 1.53 -3.46 10.51
N PHE A 58 0.64 -3.72 11.46
CA PHE A 58 -0.82 -3.68 11.34
C PHE A 58 -1.40 -2.73 12.39
N SER A 59 -2.56 -2.16 12.11
CA SER A 59 -3.25 -1.27 13.05
C SER A 59 -4.70 -1.70 13.29
N VAL A 60 -5.08 -1.79 14.55
CA VAL A 60 -6.47 -2.00 14.98
C VAL A 60 -6.98 -0.70 15.60
N PHE A 61 -7.91 -0.03 14.93
CA PHE A 61 -8.51 1.22 15.38
C PHE A 61 -9.89 0.97 15.97
N ASN A 62 -10.08 1.37 17.22
CA ASN A 62 -11.38 1.32 17.87
C ASN A 62 -12.14 2.62 17.61
N GLN A 63 -13.07 2.59 16.64
CA GLN A 63 -13.97 3.69 16.30
C GLN A 63 -15.37 3.53 16.94
N THR A 64 -15.49 2.69 17.95
CA THR A 64 -16.73 2.60 18.75
C THR A 64 -16.79 3.78 19.73
N VAL A 65 -17.98 4.15 20.20
CA VAL A 65 -18.13 5.23 21.21
C VAL A 65 -18.03 4.68 22.63
N ASP A 66 -18.70 3.56 22.91
CA ASP A 66 -18.91 3.05 24.28
C ASP A 66 -18.19 1.73 24.58
N TYR A 67 -17.41 1.21 23.61
CA TYR A 67 -16.75 -0.08 23.77
C TYR A 67 -15.24 0.04 23.88
N ILE A 68 -14.68 -0.89 24.64
CA ILE A 68 -13.25 -1.08 24.81
C ILE A 68 -12.90 -2.42 24.19
N LEU A 69 -11.84 -2.46 23.38
CA LEU A 69 -11.30 -3.71 22.87
C LEU A 69 -10.22 -4.20 23.82
N ASN A 70 -10.33 -5.44 24.25
CA ASN A 70 -9.33 -6.10 25.10
C ASN A 70 -8.70 -7.25 24.31
N LEU A 71 -7.41 -7.13 24.00
CA LEU A 71 -6.64 -8.16 23.32
C LEU A 71 -6.44 -9.37 24.26
N VAL A 72 -7.20 -10.44 24.01
CA VAL A 72 -7.18 -11.64 24.86
C VAL A 72 -6.08 -12.61 24.46
N SER A 73 -5.80 -12.74 23.15
CA SER A 73 -4.77 -13.63 22.63
C SER A 73 -4.16 -13.10 21.35
N PHE A 74 -2.89 -13.42 21.13
CA PHE A 74 -2.17 -13.17 19.89
C PHE A 74 -1.15 -14.27 19.63
N ALA A 75 -0.86 -14.53 18.36
CA ALA A 75 0.13 -15.51 17.91
C ALA A 75 0.94 -14.92 16.75
N ASN A 76 2.26 -15.14 16.77
CA ASN A 76 3.22 -14.60 15.80
C ASN A 76 3.16 -13.07 15.66
N VAL A 77 2.91 -12.40 16.77
CA VAL A 77 2.89 -10.94 16.88
C VAL A 77 3.82 -10.58 18.04
N GLN A 78 4.69 -9.60 17.83
CA GLN A 78 5.50 -9.03 18.91
C GLN A 78 4.56 -8.53 20.00
N ASN A 79 4.92 -8.74 21.27
CA ASN A 79 4.09 -8.31 22.39
C ASN A 79 3.72 -6.81 22.25
N PRO A 80 2.43 -6.47 22.08
CA PRO A 80 2.00 -5.10 21.80
C PRO A 80 2.01 -4.19 23.05
N GLY A 81 2.41 -4.71 24.21
CA GLY A 81 2.40 -3.99 25.47
C GLY A 81 0.98 -3.85 26.02
N SER A 82 0.37 -2.68 25.86
CA SER A 82 -1.02 -2.47 26.29
C SER A 82 -1.96 -3.35 25.49
N ARG A 83 -2.81 -4.12 26.17
CA ARG A 83 -3.86 -4.96 25.56
C ARG A 83 -5.18 -4.23 25.36
N ILE A 84 -5.30 -3.02 25.91
CA ILE A 84 -6.54 -2.25 25.92
C ILE A 84 -6.51 -1.20 24.82
N VAL A 85 -7.53 -1.24 23.96
CA VAL A 85 -7.78 -0.24 22.91
C VAL A 85 -9.08 0.48 23.23
N ARG A 86 -8.96 1.67 23.82
CA ARG A 86 -10.12 2.51 24.17
C ARG A 86 -10.77 3.10 22.92
N SER A 87 -12.01 3.56 23.06
CA SER A 87 -12.70 4.38 22.06
C SER A 87 -11.79 5.51 21.56
N GLY A 88 -11.68 5.63 20.23
CA GLY A 88 -10.83 6.61 19.56
C GLY A 88 -9.32 6.29 19.56
N ALA A 89 -8.89 5.15 20.10
CA ALA A 89 -7.48 4.74 20.11
C ALA A 89 -7.18 3.65 19.08
N SER A 90 -5.90 3.56 18.71
CA SER A 90 -5.37 2.50 17.84
C SER A 90 -4.31 1.69 18.56
N GLN A 91 -4.20 0.41 18.21
CA GLN A 91 -3.13 -0.47 18.63
C GLN A 91 -2.31 -0.91 17.42
N SER A 92 -0.99 -0.78 17.53
CA SER A 92 -0.05 -1.30 16.54
C SER A 92 0.30 -2.74 16.86
N LEU A 93 0.28 -3.61 15.85
CA LEU A 93 0.62 -5.02 15.93
C LEU A 93 1.74 -5.29 14.92
N VAL A 94 2.85 -5.84 15.39
CA VAL A 94 4.01 -6.12 14.53
C VAL A 94 4.14 -7.63 14.35
N LEU A 95 4.06 -8.10 13.11
CA LEU A 95 4.19 -9.51 12.78
C LEU A 95 5.66 -9.95 12.89
N ILE A 96 5.90 -11.11 13.51
CA ILE A 96 7.25 -11.71 13.64
C ILE A 96 7.49 -12.87 12.66
N SER A 97 6.48 -13.23 11.87
CA SER A 97 6.54 -14.23 10.79
C SER A 97 5.53 -13.87 9.70
N ALA A 98 5.52 -14.54 8.55
CA ALA A 98 4.57 -14.33 7.46
C ALA A 98 3.10 -14.21 7.87
N ASN A 99 2.67 -14.99 8.86
CA ASN A 99 1.27 -15.06 9.30
C ASN A 99 1.16 -14.98 10.82
N GLY A 100 0.07 -14.38 11.30
CA GLY A 100 -0.27 -14.31 12.72
C GLY A 100 -1.76 -14.14 12.96
N SER A 101 -2.15 -14.03 14.22
CA SER A 101 -3.55 -13.88 14.58
C SER A 101 -3.72 -13.10 15.88
N VAL A 102 -4.86 -12.42 16.00
CA VAL A 102 -5.29 -11.71 17.22
C VAL A 102 -6.75 -11.99 17.51
N SER A 103 -7.09 -12.01 18.79
CA SER A 103 -8.47 -12.09 19.27
C SER A 103 -8.74 -11.01 20.31
N TYR A 104 -9.87 -10.34 20.17
CA TYR A 104 -10.31 -9.30 21.08
C TYR A 104 -11.66 -9.64 21.69
N ASP A 105 -11.80 -9.37 22.97
CA ASP A 105 -13.09 -9.21 23.61
C ASP A 105 -13.54 -7.75 23.51
N VAL A 106 -14.85 -7.55 23.38
CA VAL A 106 -15.50 -6.24 23.37
C VAL A 106 -16.12 -6.04 24.74
N LEU A 107 -15.66 -5.03 25.46
CA LEU A 107 -16.13 -4.69 26.79
C LEU A 107 -16.99 -3.43 26.74
N ASN A 108 -18.06 -3.37 27.53
CA ASN A 108 -18.83 -2.15 27.76
C ASN A 108 -18.15 -1.23 28.80
N SER A 109 -18.75 -0.09 29.09
CA SER A 109 -18.27 0.88 30.10
C SER A 109 -18.16 0.31 31.52
N SER A 110 -18.87 -0.79 31.81
CA SER A 110 -18.80 -1.53 33.08
C SER A 110 -17.79 -2.68 33.05
N ASN A 111 -16.92 -2.75 32.02
CA ASN A 111 -15.95 -3.83 31.78
C ASN A 111 -16.57 -5.24 31.60
N GLN A 112 -17.86 -5.32 31.25
CA GLN A 112 -18.50 -6.59 30.94
C GLN A 112 -18.33 -6.93 29.47
N ARG A 113 -18.04 -8.20 29.18
CA ARG A 113 -17.92 -8.71 27.82
C ARG A 113 -19.29 -8.74 27.14
N VAL A 114 -19.42 -7.99 26.05
CA VAL A 114 -20.64 -7.88 25.22
C VAL A 114 -20.44 -8.43 23.80
N GLY A 115 -19.21 -8.80 23.45
CA GLY A 115 -18.88 -9.32 22.12
C GLY A 115 -17.43 -9.74 22.02
N SER A 116 -17.05 -10.15 20.80
CA SER A 116 -15.66 -10.50 20.47
C SER A 116 -15.45 -10.53 18.97
N PHE A 117 -14.21 -10.41 18.55
CA PHE A 117 -13.82 -10.73 17.19
C PHE A 117 -12.39 -11.29 17.15
N SER A 118 -12.08 -12.03 16.10
CA SER A 118 -10.72 -12.47 15.81
C SER A 118 -10.35 -12.17 14.37
N ALA A 119 -9.07 -11.90 14.14
CA ALA A 119 -8.52 -11.64 12.82
C ALA A 119 -7.20 -12.38 12.63
N GLY A 120 -7.05 -13.00 11.46
CA GLY A 120 -5.77 -13.41 10.92
C GLY A 120 -5.05 -12.21 10.30
N MET A 121 -3.73 -12.27 10.29
CA MET A 121 -2.83 -11.30 9.67
C MET A 121 -1.86 -12.04 8.77
N SER A 122 -1.65 -11.52 7.56
CA SER A 122 -0.67 -12.01 6.60
C SER A 122 0.16 -10.83 6.10
N SER A 123 1.48 -10.96 6.11
CA SER A 123 2.40 -9.94 5.57
C SER A 123 2.05 -9.59 4.11
N THR A 124 1.61 -10.57 3.34
CA THR A 124 1.26 -10.42 1.91
C THR A 124 -0.20 -10.09 1.66
N SER A 125 -1.14 -10.48 2.53
CA SER A 125 -2.58 -10.32 2.26
C SER A 125 -3.29 -9.29 3.16
N GLY A 126 -2.67 -8.86 4.25
CA GLY A 126 -3.29 -7.98 5.24
C GLY A 126 -4.15 -8.75 6.25
N PHE A 127 -5.15 -8.07 6.81
CA PHE A 127 -6.09 -8.67 7.76
C PHE A 127 -7.07 -9.62 7.08
N THR A 128 -7.57 -10.59 7.83
CA THR A 128 -8.73 -11.41 7.46
C THR A 128 -9.57 -11.65 8.72
N ILE A 129 -10.84 -11.24 8.72
CA ILE A 129 -11.72 -11.42 9.87
C ILE A 129 -12.19 -12.87 9.89
N SER A 130 -11.99 -13.57 11.01
CA SER A 130 -12.35 -15.00 11.13
C SER A 130 -13.67 -15.20 11.88
N VAL A 131 -13.88 -14.45 12.95
CA VAL A 131 -15.05 -14.54 13.82
C VAL A 131 -15.44 -13.15 14.28
N ASN A 132 -16.75 -12.88 14.38
CA ASN A 132 -17.29 -11.68 14.98
C ASN A 132 -18.62 -11.98 15.71
N SER A 133 -18.82 -11.34 16.85
CA SER A 133 -20.05 -11.42 17.64
C SER A 133 -20.22 -10.16 18.49
N GLY A 134 -21.48 -9.80 18.74
CA GLY A 134 -21.85 -8.68 19.61
C GLY A 134 -22.11 -7.37 18.84
N PRO A 135 -22.18 -6.25 19.56
CA PRO A 135 -22.69 -4.98 19.02
C PRO A 135 -21.64 -4.17 18.25
N ILE A 136 -20.78 -4.85 17.47
CA ILE A 136 -19.70 -4.24 16.70
C ILE A 136 -19.64 -4.76 15.27
N ILE A 137 -19.02 -3.97 14.40
CA ILE A 137 -18.73 -4.30 13.00
C ILE A 137 -17.23 -4.05 12.78
N PRO A 138 -16.38 -5.09 12.89
CA PRO A 138 -15.01 -5.01 12.41
C PRO A 138 -15.03 -4.97 10.88
N TYR A 139 -14.24 -4.06 10.29
CA TYR A 139 -14.10 -3.95 8.85
C TYR A 139 -12.68 -3.54 8.47
N ILE A 140 -12.19 -4.07 7.36
CA ILE A 140 -10.86 -3.80 6.83
C ILE A 140 -10.96 -2.61 5.87
N LEU A 141 -10.06 -1.64 5.97
CA LEU A 141 -10.08 -0.48 5.08
C LEU A 141 -9.72 -0.92 3.64
N PRO A 142 -10.56 -0.64 2.62
CA PRO A 142 -10.29 -1.03 1.24
C PRO A 142 -8.97 -0.45 0.69
N GLN A 143 -8.64 0.76 1.14
CA GLN A 143 -7.43 1.49 0.74
C GLN A 143 -6.18 1.00 1.48
N ASN A 144 -6.35 0.32 2.63
CA ASN A 144 -5.25 -0.18 3.45
C ASN A 144 -5.66 -1.45 4.20
N ARG A 145 -5.36 -2.59 3.59
CA ARG A 145 -5.62 -3.94 4.13
C ARG A 145 -4.86 -4.28 5.42
N PHE A 146 -3.89 -3.47 5.84
CA PHE A 146 -3.18 -3.60 7.11
C PHE A 146 -3.83 -2.82 8.26
N ASN A 147 -4.96 -2.16 7.98
CA ASN A 147 -5.74 -1.43 8.97
C ASN A 147 -7.13 -2.05 9.14
N LEU A 148 -7.40 -2.51 10.36
CA LEU A 148 -8.70 -2.96 10.80
C LEU A 148 -9.35 -1.85 11.61
N VAL A 149 -10.60 -1.52 11.31
CA VAL A 149 -11.37 -0.55 12.07
C VAL A 149 -12.59 -1.25 12.66
N VAL A 150 -12.89 -0.97 13.92
CA VAL A 150 -14.03 -1.54 14.63
C VAL A 150 -15.04 -0.43 14.92
N ARG A 151 -16.28 -0.59 14.45
CA ARG A 151 -17.39 0.36 14.68
C ARG A 151 -18.50 -0.28 15.50
N SER A 152 -19.34 0.54 16.12
CA SER A 152 -20.57 0.06 16.75
C SER A 152 -21.57 -0.39 15.67
N ALA A 153 -22.26 -1.51 15.91
CA ALA A 153 -23.38 -1.91 15.07
C ALA A 153 -24.56 -0.93 15.26
N PRO A 154 -25.37 -0.69 14.21
CA PRO A 154 -26.62 0.06 14.36
C PRO A 154 -27.51 -0.60 15.42
N ARG A 155 -28.11 0.20 16.31
CA ARG A 155 -29.18 -0.31 17.18
C ARG A 155 -30.39 -0.61 16.29
N ALA A 156 -30.88 -1.85 16.37
CA ALA A 156 -32.15 -2.25 15.77
C ALA A 156 -33.32 -1.63 16.55
#